data_AF-A0A6A4HRE9-F1
#
_entry.id   AF-A0A6A4HRE9-F1
#
_cell.length_a   1.000
_cell.length_b   1.000
_cell.length_c   1.000
_cell.angle_alpha   90.00
_cell.angle_beta   90.00
_cell.angle_gamma   90.00
#
_symmetry.space_group_name_H-M   'P 1'
#
loop_
_entity.id
_entity.type
_entity.pdbx_description
1 polymer ?
#
loop_
_entity_poly.entity_id
_entity_poly.type
_entity_poly.pdbx_seq_one_letter_code
_entity_poly.pdbx_strand_id
1 'polypeptide(L)'
;GRSKKGTRAIHKAVFVRGQHLTGTGALLLDGMIAVTVCEGSMTREKFLQFMEGTVLPKTTLFPGPCSVLVMDNARIHYGKQILELAEEYG
;
A
#
# COMPACT_ATOMS: atom_id res chain seq x y z
N GLY A 1 20.43 22.96 -8.93
CA GLY A 1 20.78 24.36 -9.25
C GLY A 1 21.90 24.40 -10.28
N ARG A 2 21.98 25.47 -11.08
CA ARG A 2 23.06 25.66 -12.07
C ARG A 2 24.14 26.57 -11.47
N SER A 3 25.41 26.27 -11.73
CA SER A 3 26.53 27.18 -11.42
C SER A 3 26.98 27.95 -12.66
N LYS A 4 27.80 28.97 -12.44
CA LYS A 4 28.47 29.71 -13.53
C LYS A 4 29.44 28.79 -14.29
N LYS A 5 29.69 29.13 -15.56
CA LYS A 5 30.64 28.41 -16.42
C LYS A 5 32.03 28.39 -15.75
N GLY A 6 32.65 27.22 -15.66
CA GLY A 6 33.95 27.03 -15.01
C GLY A 6 33.92 26.83 -13.49
N THR A 7 32.73 26.84 -12.86
CA THR A 7 32.59 26.60 -11.41
C THR A 7 31.75 25.35 -11.15
N ARG A 8 32.17 24.52 -10.20
CA ARG A 8 31.40 23.31 -9.81
C ARG A 8 30.10 23.72 -9.12
N ALA A 9 28.96 23.21 -9.59
CA ALA A 9 27.72 23.30 -8.86
C ALA A 9 27.81 22.37 -7.64
N ILE A 10 27.80 22.94 -6.44
CA ILE A 10 27.78 22.18 -5.19
C ILE A 10 26.34 22.14 -4.70
N HIS A 11 25.80 20.93 -4.56
CA HIS A 11 24.52 20.71 -3.93
C HIS A 11 24.73 20.02 -2.59
N LYS A 12 24.33 20.69 -1.50
CA LYS A 12 24.36 20.10 -0.16
C LYS A 12 23.06 19.33 0.04
N ALA A 13 23.05 18.06 -0.33
CA ALA A 13 21.93 17.16 -0.02
C ALA A 13 22.09 16.63 1.40
N VAL A 14 21.01 16.66 2.17
CA VAL A 14 20.93 15.95 3.46
C VAL A 14 20.73 14.47 3.13
N PHE A 15 21.83 13.72 3.05
CA PHE A 15 21.82 12.26 2.86
C PHE A 15 21.58 11.55 4.21
N VAL A 16 20.55 11.97 4.95
CA VAL A 16 20.13 11.26 6.15
C VAL A 16 19.24 10.11 5.68
N ARG A 17 19.69 8.88 5.92
CA ARG A 17 18.88 7.69 5.69
C ARG A 17 17.86 7.62 6.84
N GLY A 18 16.75 8.34 6.67
CA GLY A 18 15.65 8.33 7.63
C GLY A 18 14.95 6.99 7.66
N GLN A 19 14.23 6.74 8.76
CA GLN A 19 13.29 5.62 8.82
C GLN A 19 12.08 5.97 7.95
N HIS A 20 11.76 5.14 6.96
CA HIS A 20 10.59 5.32 6.13
C HIS A 20 9.43 4.52 6.72
N LEU A 21 8.25 5.13 6.83
CA LEU A 21 7.02 4.44 7.19
C LEU A 21 6.09 4.45 5.98
N THR A 22 5.49 3.31 5.68
CA THR A 22 4.42 3.18 4.69
C THR A 22 3.11 2.93 5.41
N GLY A 23 2.13 3.79 5.18
CA GLY A 23 0.75 3.59 5.60
C GLY A 23 -0.09 3.01 4.46
N THR A 24 -0.98 2.08 4.76
CA THR A 24 -1.96 1.53 3.81
C THR A 24 -3.31 1.45 4.48
N GLY A 25 -4.36 1.87 3.79
CA GLY A 25 -5.72 1.86 4.33
C GLY A 25 -6.74 1.38 3.31
N ALA A 26 -7.76 0.69 3.81
CA ALA A 26 -8.95 0.34 3.06
C ALA A 26 -10.07 1.33 3.40
N LEU A 27 -10.71 1.85 2.35
CA LEU A 27 -11.66 2.95 2.42
C LEU A 27 -13.01 2.52 1.82
N LEU A 28 -14.08 2.93 2.48
CA LEU A 28 -15.43 2.97 1.96
C LEU A 28 -15.83 4.43 1.68
N LEU A 29 -17.03 4.62 1.11
CA LEU A 29 -17.57 5.95 0.84
C LEU A 29 -17.80 6.78 2.12
N ASP A 30 -18.02 6.12 3.26
CA ASP A 30 -18.31 6.71 4.56
C ASP A 30 -17.11 6.74 5.52
N GLY A 31 -15.95 6.18 5.14
CA GLY A 31 -14.73 6.29 5.93
C GLY A 31 -13.72 5.16 5.75
N MET A 32 -12.69 5.16 6.61
CA MET A 32 -11.69 4.09 6.66
C MET A 32 -12.21 2.90 7.46
N ILE A 33 -12.04 1.68 6.92
CA ILE A 33 -12.43 0.44 7.60
C ILE A 33 -11.23 -0.34 8.16
N ALA A 34 -10.04 -0.13 7.60
CA ALA A 34 -8.81 -0.79 8.03
C ALA A 34 -7.61 0.11 7.71
N VAL A 35 -6.59 0.07 8.58
CA VAL A 35 -5.32 0.77 8.41
C VAL A 35 -4.19 -0.12 8.93
N THR A 36 -3.05 -0.05 8.25
CA THR A 36 -1.79 -0.60 8.74
C THR A 36 -0.64 0.37 8.44
N VAL A 37 0.41 0.29 9.26
CA VAL A 37 1.66 1.02 9.06
C VAL A 37 2.81 0.03 9.17
N CYS A 38 3.72 0.04 8.21
CA CYS A 38 4.93 -0.75 8.27
C CYS A 38 6.17 0.11 8.06
N GLU A 39 7.27 -0.27 8.70
CA GLU A 39 8.58 0.29 8.39
C GLU A 39 9.07 -0.20 7.02
N GLY A 40 9.71 0.71 6.28
CA GLY A 40 10.12 0.52 4.91
C GLY A 40 8.94 0.47 3.95
N SER A 41 9.13 -0.21 2.83
CA SER A 41 8.11 -0.36 1.80
C SER A 41 7.10 -1.46 2.14
N MET A 42 5.88 -1.32 1.61
CA MET A 42 4.88 -2.37 1.59
C MET A 42 5.32 -3.47 0.60
N THR A 43 5.56 -4.67 1.10
CA THR A 43 5.86 -5.85 0.28
C THR A 43 4.58 -6.64 0.01
N ARG A 44 4.63 -7.61 -0.91
CA ARG A 44 3.47 -8.48 -1.18
C ARG A 44 3.08 -9.28 0.06
N GLU A 45 4.04 -9.78 0.81
CA GLU A 45 3.81 -10.57 2.03
C GLU A 45 3.11 -9.73 3.10
N LYS A 46 3.59 -8.51 3.36
CA LYS A 46 2.95 -7.57 4.29
C LYS A 46 1.54 -7.19 3.82
N PHE A 47 1.35 -7.02 2.52
CA PHE A 47 0.06 -6.70 1.94
C PHE A 47 -0.94 -7.85 2.11
N LEU A 48 -0.54 -9.10 1.83
CA LEU A 48 -1.38 -10.29 2.05
C LEU A 48 -1.79 -10.43 3.53
N GLN A 49 -0.84 -10.25 4.45
CA GLN A 49 -1.13 -10.26 5.89
C GLN A 49 -2.15 -9.19 6.30
N PHE A 50 -2.04 -7.98 5.72
CA PHE A 50 -3.02 -6.92 5.95
C PHE A 50 -4.40 -7.26 5.39
N MET A 51 -4.44 -7.84 4.18
CA MET A 51 -5.68 -8.27 3.54
C MET A 51 -6.40 -9.33 4.37
N GLU A 52 -5.72 -10.43 4.67
CA GLU A 52 -6.28 -11.56 5.43
C GLU A 52 -6.63 -11.17 6.87
N GLY A 53 -5.72 -10.50 7.57
CA GLY A 53 -5.89 -10.23 8.99
C GLY A 53 -6.81 -9.05 9.32
N THR A 54 -7.01 -8.11 8.38
CA THR A 54 -7.68 -6.83 8.69
C THR A 54 -8.76 -6.42 7.69
N VAL A 55 -8.54 -6.59 6.38
CA VAL A 55 -9.46 -6.08 5.35
C VAL A 55 -10.60 -7.07 5.09
N LEU A 56 -10.28 -8.29 4.65
CA LEU A 56 -11.26 -9.28 4.22
C LEU A 56 -12.26 -9.70 5.31
N PRO A 57 -11.89 -9.80 6.60
CA PRO A 57 -12.87 -10.03 7.67
C PRO A 57 -13.95 -8.95 7.82
N LYS A 58 -13.78 -7.79 7.16
CA LYS A 58 -14.74 -6.67 7.14
C LYS A 58 -15.52 -6.59 5.82
N THR A 59 -15.22 -7.45 4.86
CA THR A 59 -15.93 -7.53 3.57
C THR A 59 -17.09 -8.51 3.64
N THR A 60 -17.99 -8.47 2.66
CA THR A 60 -19.09 -9.44 2.52
C THR A 60 -19.19 -9.94 1.08
N LEU A 61 -19.95 -11.02 0.85
CA LEU A 61 -20.21 -11.53 -0.50
C LEU A 61 -20.93 -10.50 -1.35
N PHE A 62 -20.58 -10.38 -2.63
CA PHE A 62 -21.34 -9.54 -3.57
C PHE A 62 -22.77 -10.08 -3.76
N PRO A 63 -23.82 -9.23 -3.78
CA PRO A 63 -23.83 -7.76 -3.82
C PRO A 63 -23.99 -7.07 -2.45
N GLY A 64 -23.52 -7.69 -1.37
CA GLY A 64 -23.56 -7.13 -0.02
C GLY A 64 -22.74 -5.85 0.18
N PRO A 65 -22.87 -5.20 1.34
CA PRO A 65 -22.07 -4.02 1.65
C PRO A 65 -20.57 -4.37 1.73
N CYS A 66 -19.69 -3.48 1.26
CA CYS A 66 -18.23 -3.71 1.30
C CYS A 66 -17.79 -4.99 0.55
N SER A 67 -18.47 -5.35 -0.54
CA SER A 67 -18.22 -6.59 -1.29
C SER A 67 -17.35 -6.45 -2.53
N VAL A 68 -16.86 -5.25 -2.83
CA VAL A 68 -16.05 -4.98 -4.02
C VAL A 68 -14.74 -4.34 -3.60
N LEU A 69 -13.64 -5.02 -3.91
CA LEU A 69 -12.29 -4.52 -3.69
C LEU A 69 -11.80 -3.79 -4.94
N VAL A 70 -11.41 -2.54 -4.78
CA VAL A 70 -10.82 -1.72 -5.84
C VAL A 70 -9.43 -1.29 -5.38
N MET A 71 -8.42 -1.60 -6.19
CA MET A 71 -7.02 -1.30 -5.93
C MET A 71 -6.37 -0.76 -7.20
N ASP A 72 -5.26 -0.03 -7.05
CA ASP A 72 -4.47 0.36 -8.21
C ASP A 72 -3.73 -0.85 -8.80
N ASN A 73 -3.13 -0.67 -9.97
CA ASN A 73 -2.48 -1.74 -10.70
C ASN A 73 -1.01 -1.93 -10.27
N ALA A 74 -0.71 -1.84 -8.97
CA ALA A 74 0.66 -1.95 -8.46
C ALA A 74 1.14 -3.40 -8.46
N ARG A 75 2.44 -3.62 -8.72
CA ARG A 75 3.07 -4.96 -8.78
C ARG A 75 2.84 -5.83 -7.55
N ILE A 76 2.71 -5.22 -6.37
CA ILE A 76 2.44 -5.93 -5.11
C ILE A 76 1.04 -6.56 -5.08
N HIS A 77 0.08 -6.03 -5.85
CA HIS A 77 -1.28 -6.54 -5.98
C HIS A 77 -1.40 -7.66 -7.03
N TYR A 78 -0.36 -7.91 -7.83
CA TYR A 78 -0.35 -9.03 -8.77
C TYR A 78 -0.02 -10.34 -8.07
N GLY A 79 -0.78 -11.37 -8.37
CA GLY A 79 -0.49 -12.74 -7.94
C GLY A 79 -1.78 -13.53 -7.74
N LYS A 80 -1.73 -14.83 -8.02
CA LYS A 80 -2.86 -15.72 -7.78
C LYS A 80 -3.31 -15.72 -6.32
N GLN A 81 -2.35 -15.60 -5.41
CA GLN A 81 -2.57 -15.58 -3.96
C GLN A 81 -3.57 -14.51 -3.50
N ILE A 82 -3.60 -13.32 -4.13
CA ILE A 82 -4.56 -12.27 -3.74
C ILE A 82 -5.97 -12.62 -4.21
N LEU A 83 -6.08 -13.23 -5.39
CA LEU A 83 -7.35 -13.70 -5.92
C LEU A 83 -7.87 -14.89 -5.10
N GLU A 84 -7.04 -15.90 -4.89
CA GLU A 84 -7.34 -17.08 -4.07
C GLU A 84 -7.78 -16.65 -2.67
N LEU A 85 -7.07 -15.72 -2.05
CA LEU A 85 -7.42 -15.19 -0.74
C LEU A 85 -8.77 -14.44 -0.77
N ALA A 86 -9.06 -13.66 -1.80
CA ALA A 86 -10.36 -13.01 -1.91
C ALA A 86 -11.50 -14.03 -2.07
N GLU A 87 -11.30 -15.06 -2.91
CA GLU A 87 -12.27 -16.14 -3.15
C GLU A 87 -12.56 -16.99 -1.90
N GLU A 88 -11.58 -17.15 -1.00
CA GLU A 88 -11.79 -17.83 0.29
C GLU A 88 -12.76 -17.09 1.24
N TYR A 89 -12.78 -15.76 1.15
CA TYR A 89 -13.71 -14.91 1.92
C TYR A 89 -15.01 -14.63 1.17
N GLY A 90 -14.98 -14.83 -0.16
CA GLY A 90 -16.10 -14.88 -1.09
C GLY A 90 -16.28 -13.62 -1.94
#